data_AF-A0A8H3X7V4-F1
#
_entry.id   AF-A0A8H3X7V4-F1
#
_cell.length_a   1.000
_cell.length_b   1.000
_cell.length_c   1.000
_cell.angle_alpha   90.00
_cell.angle_beta   90.00
_cell.angle_gamma   90.00
#
_symmetry.space_group_name_H-M   'P 1'
#
loop_
_entity.id
_entity.type
_entity.pdbx_description
1 polymer ?
#
loop_
_entity_poly.entity_id
_entity_poly.type
_entity_poly.pdbx_seq_one_letter_code
_entity_poly.pdbx_strand_id
1 'polypeptide(L)'
;MSTKATAPKTRKAKANKFVLILEQFLEKHNLMADSTPEQLREHAPELNVQLHDWKARKCVKDLLVRRTKKRWAFSKEQIEALVPDKRKEKLTIEERAKYCAKSGDKWDIFIHSRDIGPKSNDDKEIVAGCSRLSLFHNELLKVDVAHELIDTYAKDSDVTTASNKIQKERTEQDVANNWLKIPSYFSLEKGLKRIQNINTTNNPSLQDLADIIVMLCMRPAKVSSLQINYYEVDLSNPSAWYKNGYSWYCTGYAKNKGENKDNPEPHPFLSMEKNPERARALLIWIQEAIKAKKLSDSTFSENGKRNTRVFSEFLKPHKITPKILRKIRSKHACRVHGGPNPTHQHLDLLNRIALRHKIVRLDAGKNYAIGDTESEESDSEPETSDSLKPQIQASSSFQTIEIDSILAEIDAMLAEIQK
;
A
#
# COMPACT_ATOMS: atom_id res chain seq x y z
N MET A 1 27.28 73.45 18.99
CA MET A 1 26.04 73.60 18.21
C MET A 1 26.34 73.31 16.76
N SER A 2 25.72 72.31 16.16
CA SER A 2 25.71 72.12 14.70
C SER A 2 24.43 71.37 14.32
N THR A 3 23.44 72.12 13.87
CA THR A 3 22.16 71.64 13.34
C THR A 3 22.39 70.97 11.99
N LYS A 4 22.10 69.66 11.87
CA LYS A 4 22.04 68.97 10.59
C LYS A 4 20.58 68.67 10.27
N ALA A 5 20.06 69.34 9.25
CA ALA A 5 18.70 69.22 8.76
C ALA A 5 18.42 67.81 8.22
N THR A 6 17.34 67.19 8.70
CA THR A 6 16.86 65.90 8.21
C THR A 6 15.87 66.15 7.06
N ALA A 7 16.29 65.92 5.82
CA ALA A 7 15.36 65.84 4.70
C ALA A 7 14.60 64.50 4.75
N PRO A 8 13.25 64.48 4.65
CA PRO A 8 12.50 63.24 4.65
C PRO A 8 12.66 62.55 3.28
N LYS A 9 13.36 61.41 3.26
CA LYS A 9 13.35 60.50 2.11
C LYS A 9 11.99 59.82 2.01
N THR A 10 11.12 60.34 1.16
CA THR A 10 9.89 59.66 0.72
C THR A 10 10.27 58.41 -0.08
N ARG A 11 10.30 57.24 0.57
CA ARG A 11 10.34 55.95 -0.12
C ARG A 11 9.02 55.78 -0.88
N LYS A 12 9.05 55.85 -2.22
CA LYS A 12 7.93 55.38 -3.06
C LYS A 12 7.70 53.89 -2.77
N ALA A 13 6.48 53.54 -2.38
CA ALA A 13 6.10 52.15 -2.12
C ALA A 13 6.23 51.32 -3.41
N LYS A 14 6.98 50.22 -3.34
CA LYS A 14 7.12 49.24 -4.42
C LYS A 14 5.75 48.54 -4.58
N ALA A 15 4.97 48.90 -5.59
CA ALA A 15 3.67 48.28 -5.83
C ALA A 15 3.84 46.76 -6.02
N ASN A 16 3.07 45.96 -5.29
CA ASN A 16 3.10 44.50 -5.38
C ASN A 16 2.60 44.08 -6.78
N LYS A 17 3.43 43.39 -7.58
CA LYS A 17 3.15 43.03 -8.99
C LYS A 17 1.77 42.40 -9.18
N PHE A 18 1.31 41.60 -8.21
CA PHE A 18 0.00 40.94 -8.26
C PHE A 18 -1.19 41.87 -8.02
N VAL A 19 -0.98 42.99 -7.32
CA VAL A 19 -2.00 44.04 -7.17
C VAL A 19 -2.28 44.68 -8.53
N LEU A 20 -1.23 45.01 -9.29
CA LEU A 20 -1.38 45.60 -10.62
C LEU A 20 -2.05 44.63 -11.61
N ILE A 21 -1.67 43.36 -11.59
CA ILE A 21 -2.31 42.32 -12.44
C ILE A 21 -3.80 42.21 -12.10
N LEU A 22 -4.14 42.14 -10.81
CA LEU A 22 -5.54 42.03 -10.37
C LEU A 22 -6.34 43.28 -10.72
N GLU A 23 -5.81 44.48 -10.47
CA GLU A 23 -6.48 45.75 -10.78
C GLU A 23 -6.72 45.91 -12.29
N GLN A 24 -5.70 45.65 -13.12
CA GLN A 24 -5.86 45.67 -14.57
C GLN A 24 -6.89 44.65 -15.07
N PHE A 25 -6.92 43.47 -14.47
CA PHE A 25 -7.87 42.43 -14.83
C PHE A 25 -9.32 42.83 -14.48
N LEU A 26 -9.54 43.35 -13.28
CA LEU A 26 -10.86 43.80 -12.83
C LEU A 26 -11.35 45.00 -13.66
N GLU A 27 -10.47 45.94 -14.02
CA GLU A 27 -10.81 47.06 -14.91
C GLU A 27 -11.14 46.59 -16.32
N LYS A 28 -10.32 45.70 -16.90
CA LYS A 28 -10.52 45.17 -18.26
C LYS A 28 -11.91 44.56 -18.45
N HIS A 29 -12.40 43.85 -17.44
CA HIS A 29 -13.67 43.11 -17.50
C HIS A 29 -14.81 43.81 -16.75
N ASN A 30 -14.62 45.06 -16.30
CA ASN A 30 -15.60 45.82 -15.50
C ASN A 30 -16.12 45.06 -14.26
N LEU A 31 -15.28 44.23 -13.64
CA LEU A 31 -15.65 43.42 -12.48
C LEU A 31 -15.53 44.22 -11.19
N MET A 32 -16.57 44.13 -10.37
CA MET A 32 -16.70 44.86 -9.10
C MET A 32 -17.27 43.92 -8.03
N ALA A 33 -17.32 44.39 -6.78
CA ALA A 33 -17.78 43.58 -5.65
C ALA A 33 -19.28 43.26 -5.67
N ASP A 34 -20.05 43.95 -6.51
CA ASP A 34 -21.47 43.70 -6.81
C ASP A 34 -21.66 42.74 -8.01
N SER A 35 -20.58 42.36 -8.72
CA SER A 35 -20.64 41.35 -9.78
C SER A 35 -21.11 40.00 -9.23
N THR A 36 -21.96 39.31 -9.98
CA THR A 36 -22.46 38.00 -9.58
C THR A 36 -21.36 36.93 -9.69
N PRO A 37 -21.42 35.83 -8.91
CA PRO A 37 -20.50 34.71 -9.07
C PRO A 37 -20.45 34.17 -10.51
N GLU A 38 -21.56 34.19 -11.25
CA GLU A 38 -21.62 33.75 -12.64
C GLU A 38 -20.77 34.63 -13.57
N GLN A 39 -20.86 35.96 -13.43
CA GLN A 39 -20.06 36.92 -14.19
C GLN A 39 -18.57 36.77 -13.86
N LEU A 40 -18.25 36.57 -12.58
CA LEU A 40 -16.86 36.35 -12.14
C LEU A 40 -16.29 35.02 -12.69
N ARG A 41 -17.12 33.97 -12.75
CA ARG A 41 -16.72 32.64 -13.24
C ARG A 41 -16.42 32.63 -14.74
N GLU A 42 -17.12 33.44 -15.52
CA GLU A 42 -16.89 33.57 -16.97
C GLU A 42 -15.43 33.96 -17.29
N HIS A 43 -14.85 34.82 -16.47
CA HIS A 43 -13.49 35.34 -16.66
C HIS A 43 -12.40 34.57 -15.87
N ALA A 44 -12.80 33.62 -15.02
CA ALA A 44 -11.86 32.83 -14.21
C ALA A 44 -10.81 32.04 -15.04
N PRO A 45 -11.11 31.48 -16.23
CA PRO A 45 -10.09 30.82 -17.05
C PRO A 45 -8.97 31.77 -17.48
N GLU A 46 -9.29 33.01 -17.84
CA GLU A 46 -8.31 34.01 -18.29
C GLU A 46 -7.40 34.45 -17.14
N LEU A 47 -7.97 34.75 -15.96
CA LEU A 47 -7.18 35.10 -14.78
C LEU A 47 -6.27 33.94 -14.34
N ASN A 48 -6.76 32.70 -14.44
CA ASN A 48 -5.97 31.51 -14.13
C ASN A 48 -4.77 31.32 -15.06
N VAL A 49 -4.88 31.71 -16.34
CA VAL A 49 -3.73 31.69 -17.27
C VAL A 49 -2.69 32.73 -16.84
N GLN A 50 -3.09 33.88 -16.31
CA GLN A 50 -2.16 34.91 -15.84
C GLN A 50 -1.50 34.59 -14.49
N LEU A 51 -2.13 33.73 -13.67
CA LEU A 51 -1.67 33.34 -12.34
C LEU A 51 -1.11 31.90 -12.33
N HIS A 52 0.09 31.73 -12.89
CA HIS A 52 0.72 30.42 -13.07
C HIS A 52 1.05 29.68 -11.75
N ASP A 53 1.58 30.37 -10.74
CA ASP A 53 2.02 29.80 -9.44
C ASP A 53 0.90 29.90 -8.37
N TRP A 54 0.81 28.91 -7.47
CA TRP A 54 -0.07 28.95 -6.30
C TRP A 54 0.14 30.18 -5.41
N LYS A 55 1.38 30.69 -5.29
CA LYS A 55 1.67 31.91 -4.52
C LYS A 55 0.97 33.11 -5.13
N ALA A 56 0.94 33.19 -6.46
CA ALA A 56 0.21 34.24 -7.18
C ALA A 56 -1.30 34.14 -6.90
N ARG A 57 -1.85 32.92 -6.99
CA ARG A 57 -3.27 32.66 -6.68
C ARG A 57 -3.61 32.98 -5.21
N LYS A 58 -2.76 32.60 -4.26
CA LYS A 58 -2.95 32.92 -2.83
C LYS A 58 -2.84 34.42 -2.59
N CYS A 59 -1.84 35.09 -3.14
CA CYS A 59 -1.71 36.54 -3.03
C CYS A 59 -2.94 37.24 -3.60
N VAL A 60 -3.45 36.82 -4.76
CA VAL A 60 -4.67 37.39 -5.34
C VAL A 60 -5.90 37.11 -4.47
N LYS A 61 -6.06 35.89 -3.92
CA LYS A 61 -7.13 35.59 -2.96
C LYS A 61 -7.03 36.49 -1.72
N ASP A 62 -5.86 36.61 -1.13
CA ASP A 62 -5.62 37.48 0.03
C ASP A 62 -5.89 38.97 -0.31
N LEU A 63 -5.61 39.39 -1.54
CA LEU A 63 -5.91 40.74 -2.04
C LEU A 63 -7.40 40.97 -2.29
N LEU A 64 -8.14 39.96 -2.74
CA LEU A 64 -9.60 40.04 -2.91
C LEU A 64 -10.33 40.07 -1.55
N VAL A 65 -9.75 39.42 -0.53
CA VAL A 65 -10.22 39.48 0.86
C VAL A 65 -9.90 40.83 1.49
N ARG A 66 -8.71 41.39 1.22
CA ARG A 66 -8.26 42.65 1.81
C ARG A 66 -8.86 43.84 1.05
N ARG A 67 -9.43 44.80 1.79
CA ARG A 67 -9.88 46.11 1.27
C ARG A 67 -8.79 46.72 0.37
N THR A 68 -8.97 46.71 -0.95
CA THR A 68 -8.23 47.61 -1.84
C THR A 68 -8.82 49.00 -1.64
N LYS A 69 -7.98 50.03 -1.62
CA LYS A 69 -8.33 51.40 -1.17
C LYS A 69 -9.47 52.08 -1.96
N LYS A 70 -10.06 51.43 -2.97
CA LYS A 70 -11.16 51.96 -3.80
C LYS A 70 -12.33 51.01 -4.08
N ARG A 71 -12.40 49.76 -3.58
CA ARG A 71 -13.55 48.86 -3.81
C ARG A 71 -13.85 47.97 -2.60
N TRP A 72 -15.12 47.56 -2.49
CA TRP A 72 -15.66 46.68 -1.44
C TRP A 72 -14.97 45.30 -1.49
N ALA A 73 -14.93 44.58 -0.37
CA ALA A 73 -14.33 43.23 -0.31
C ALA A 73 -15.25 42.20 -0.98
N PHE A 74 -14.67 41.28 -1.75
CA PHE A 74 -15.42 40.19 -2.38
C PHE A 74 -15.84 39.15 -1.33
N SER A 75 -17.03 38.56 -1.50
CA SER A 75 -17.51 37.45 -0.69
C SER A 75 -16.69 36.19 -0.95
N LYS A 76 -16.79 35.21 -0.04
CA LYS A 76 -16.11 33.91 -0.20
C LYS A 76 -16.55 33.19 -1.48
N GLU A 77 -17.84 33.25 -1.82
CA GLU A 77 -18.39 32.65 -3.04
C GLU A 77 -17.88 33.35 -4.30
N GLN A 78 -17.78 34.68 -4.28
CA GLN A 78 -17.24 35.46 -5.39
C GLN A 78 -15.75 35.17 -5.63
N ILE A 79 -14.96 35.09 -4.55
CA ILE A 79 -13.54 34.73 -4.63
C ILE A 79 -13.37 33.31 -5.18
N GLU A 80 -14.23 32.38 -4.77
CA GLU A 80 -14.21 31.00 -5.25
C GLU A 80 -14.68 30.88 -6.71
N ALA A 81 -15.57 31.76 -7.17
CA ALA A 81 -15.97 31.83 -8.58
C ALA A 81 -14.87 32.39 -9.48
N LEU A 82 -14.18 33.46 -9.05
CA LEU A 82 -13.15 34.15 -9.83
C LEU A 82 -11.80 33.44 -9.82
N VAL A 83 -11.39 32.91 -8.65
CA VAL A 83 -10.13 32.18 -8.45
C VAL A 83 -10.47 30.80 -7.86
N PRO A 84 -11.08 29.91 -8.66
CA PRO A 84 -11.53 28.61 -8.18
C PRO A 84 -10.38 27.82 -7.60
N ASP A 85 -10.62 27.26 -6.42
CA ASP A 85 -9.71 26.27 -5.86
C ASP A 85 -9.93 24.94 -6.58
N LYS A 86 -9.22 24.72 -7.69
CA LYS A 86 -9.28 23.45 -8.45
C LYS A 86 -8.91 22.22 -7.59
N ARG A 87 -8.42 22.42 -6.36
CA ARG A 87 -8.19 21.36 -5.35
C ARG A 87 -9.48 20.79 -4.75
N LYS A 88 -10.62 21.49 -4.85
CA LYS A 88 -11.93 21.04 -4.37
C LYS A 88 -12.73 20.24 -5.40
N GLU A 89 -12.29 20.28 -6.66
CA GLU A 89 -12.75 19.32 -7.65
C GLU A 89 -12.34 17.92 -7.16
N LYS A 90 -13.25 16.95 -7.17
CA LYS A 90 -12.98 15.58 -6.69
C LYS A 90 -12.04 14.87 -7.68
N LEU A 91 -10.80 15.30 -7.73
CA LEU A 91 -9.76 14.72 -8.56
C LEU A 91 -9.31 13.40 -7.94
N THR A 92 -9.30 12.37 -8.78
CA THR A 92 -8.63 11.11 -8.51
C THR A 92 -7.13 11.32 -8.28
N ILE A 93 -6.47 10.33 -7.68
CA ILE A 93 -5.01 10.38 -7.44
C ILE A 93 -4.24 10.53 -8.76
N GLU A 94 -4.71 9.88 -9.83
CA GLU A 94 -4.11 9.96 -11.17
C GLU A 94 -4.25 11.38 -11.77
N GLU A 95 -5.43 11.99 -11.67
CA GLU A 95 -5.66 13.35 -12.17
C GLU A 95 -4.81 14.38 -11.41
N ARG A 96 -4.64 14.19 -10.10
CA ARG A 96 -3.74 15.03 -9.28
C ARG A 96 -2.29 14.92 -9.74
N ALA A 97 -1.83 13.72 -10.07
CA ALA A 97 -0.47 13.51 -10.56
C ALA A 97 -0.26 14.19 -11.92
N LYS A 98 -1.20 14.01 -12.86
CA LYS A 98 -1.19 14.69 -14.17
C LYS A 98 -1.20 16.21 -14.01
N TYR A 99 -1.98 16.72 -13.07
CA TYR A 99 -2.01 18.15 -12.75
C TYR A 99 -0.65 18.64 -12.25
N CYS A 100 -0.02 17.94 -11.31
CA CYS A 100 1.30 18.31 -10.78
C CYS A 100 2.39 18.30 -11.87
N ALA A 101 2.38 17.30 -12.76
CA ALA A 101 3.31 17.25 -13.89
C ALA A 101 3.10 18.42 -14.86
N LYS A 102 1.84 18.79 -15.13
CA LYS A 102 1.51 19.92 -16.01
C LYS A 102 1.84 21.28 -15.37
N SER A 103 1.66 21.44 -14.06
CA SER A 103 1.97 22.71 -13.39
C SER A 103 3.47 22.91 -13.25
N GLY A 104 4.23 21.83 -13.07
CA GLY A 104 5.67 21.87 -12.80
C GLY A 104 6.02 22.51 -11.45
N ASP A 105 5.02 22.82 -10.61
CA ASP A 105 5.21 23.48 -9.33
C ASP A 105 5.35 22.45 -8.20
N LYS A 106 6.52 22.44 -7.57
CA LYS A 106 6.83 21.59 -6.42
C LYS A 106 5.88 21.76 -5.25
N TRP A 107 5.27 22.93 -5.09
CA TRP A 107 4.28 23.16 -4.03
C TRP A 107 2.94 22.50 -4.31
N ASP A 108 2.56 22.32 -5.57
CA ASP A 108 1.36 21.57 -5.91
C ASP A 108 1.52 20.09 -5.50
N ILE A 109 2.70 19.52 -5.68
CA ILE A 109 3.05 18.17 -5.20
C ILE A 109 2.87 18.08 -3.68
N PHE A 110 3.45 19.03 -2.92
CA PHE A 110 3.34 19.07 -1.46
C PHE A 110 1.91 19.24 -0.95
N ILE A 111 1.11 20.07 -1.61
CA ILE A 111 -0.26 20.32 -1.17
C ILE A 111 -1.15 19.11 -1.48
N HIS A 112 -1.00 18.50 -2.66
CA HIS A 112 -1.74 17.30 -3.01
C HIS A 112 -1.33 16.10 -2.16
N SER A 113 -0.04 15.94 -1.81
CA SER A 113 0.39 14.89 -0.88
C SER A 113 -0.27 15.08 0.49
N ARG A 114 -0.22 16.29 1.07
CA ARG A 114 -0.86 16.58 2.36
C ARG A 114 -2.37 16.34 2.34
N ASP A 115 -3.03 16.64 1.22
CA ASP A 115 -4.46 16.37 1.07
C ASP A 115 -4.78 14.87 0.84
N ILE A 116 -3.85 14.08 0.31
CA ILE A 116 -4.02 12.62 0.12
C ILE A 116 -3.69 11.84 1.40
N GLY A 117 -2.86 12.42 2.27
CA GLY A 117 -2.41 11.84 3.54
C GLY A 117 -3.55 11.47 4.52
N PRO A 118 -3.20 10.93 5.70
CA PRO A 118 -4.17 10.57 6.71
C PRO A 118 -5.04 11.76 7.12
N LYS A 119 -6.36 11.55 7.23
CA LYS A 119 -7.30 12.60 7.67
C LYS A 119 -7.54 12.63 9.18
N SER A 120 -7.09 11.60 9.88
CA SER A 120 -7.16 11.48 11.33
C SER A 120 -6.00 10.63 11.83
N ASN A 121 -5.83 10.63 13.15
CA ASN A 121 -4.84 9.81 13.86
C ASN A 121 -5.33 8.38 14.13
N ASP A 122 -6.44 7.95 13.52
CA ASP A 122 -6.89 6.56 13.63
C ASP A 122 -5.96 5.62 12.86
N ASP A 123 -5.62 4.47 13.45
CA ASP A 123 -4.69 3.52 12.86
C ASP A 123 -5.09 3.04 11.45
N LYS A 124 -6.39 2.84 11.20
CA LYS A 124 -6.86 2.41 9.87
C LYS A 124 -6.66 3.55 8.87
N GLU A 125 -6.93 4.78 9.28
CA GLU A 125 -6.73 5.96 8.44
C GLU A 125 -5.25 6.27 8.18
N ILE A 126 -4.36 6.07 9.16
CA ILE A 126 -2.92 6.20 8.97
C ILE A 126 -2.43 5.18 7.92
N VAL A 127 -2.86 3.92 8.04
CA VAL A 127 -2.49 2.87 7.08
C VAL A 127 -3.05 3.15 5.69
N ALA A 128 -4.33 3.54 5.59
CA ALA A 128 -4.97 3.88 4.33
C ALA A 128 -4.33 5.12 3.69
N GLY A 129 -4.07 6.16 4.47
CA GLY A 129 -3.41 7.40 4.06
C GLY A 129 -2.02 7.16 3.49
N CYS A 130 -1.19 6.38 4.20
CA CYS A 130 0.13 5.98 3.71
C CYS A 130 0.07 5.21 2.38
N SER A 131 -0.94 4.35 2.21
CA SER A 131 -1.17 3.61 0.97
C SER A 131 -1.56 4.54 -0.18
N ARG A 132 -2.46 5.51 0.05
CA ARG A 132 -2.85 6.51 -0.95
C ARG A 132 -1.66 7.40 -1.36
N LEU A 133 -0.82 7.80 -0.41
CA LEU A 133 0.43 8.55 -0.68
C LEU A 133 1.39 7.74 -1.55
N SER A 134 1.56 6.45 -1.24
CA SER A 134 2.39 5.55 -2.05
C SER A 134 1.85 5.39 -3.48
N LEU A 135 0.53 5.34 -3.64
CA LEU A 135 -0.09 5.31 -4.96
C LEU A 135 0.17 6.62 -5.72
N PHE A 136 0.00 7.77 -5.05
CA PHE A 136 0.29 9.08 -5.63
C PHE A 136 1.75 9.21 -6.09
N HIS A 137 2.70 8.73 -5.29
CA HIS A 137 4.12 8.65 -5.66
C HIS A 137 4.34 7.87 -6.96
N ASN A 138 3.70 6.71 -7.09
CA ASN A 138 3.80 5.89 -8.31
C ASN A 138 3.15 6.57 -9.52
N GLU A 139 2.02 7.24 -9.34
CA GLU A 139 1.39 8.00 -10.43
C GLU A 139 2.25 9.19 -10.86
N LEU A 140 2.91 9.91 -9.94
CA LEU A 140 3.86 10.98 -10.26
C LEU A 140 5.05 10.47 -11.08
N LEU A 141 5.60 9.30 -10.74
CA LEU A 141 6.68 8.67 -11.51
C LEU A 141 6.24 8.29 -12.93
N LYS A 142 4.99 7.82 -13.10
CA LYS A 142 4.46 7.47 -14.44
C LYS A 142 4.29 8.68 -15.36
N VAL A 143 4.13 9.88 -14.79
CA VAL A 143 4.02 11.13 -15.54
C VAL A 143 5.35 11.91 -15.53
N ASP A 144 6.46 11.19 -15.38
CA ASP A 144 7.84 11.66 -15.51
C ASP A 144 8.23 12.82 -14.56
N VAL A 145 7.62 12.91 -13.37
CA VAL A 145 8.07 13.84 -12.33
C VAL A 145 9.38 13.34 -11.71
N ALA A 146 10.37 14.21 -11.59
CA ALA A 146 11.70 13.86 -11.09
C ALA A 146 11.68 13.28 -9.67
N HIS A 147 12.41 12.18 -9.46
CA HIS A 147 12.43 11.43 -8.20
C HIS A 147 12.79 12.32 -6.99
N GLU A 148 13.74 13.24 -7.14
CA GLU A 148 14.16 14.18 -6.08
C GLU A 148 13.02 15.09 -5.60
N LEU A 149 12.18 15.57 -6.52
CA LEU A 149 11.00 16.38 -6.17
C LEU A 149 9.97 15.55 -5.42
N ILE A 150 9.75 14.31 -5.84
CA ILE A 150 8.79 13.43 -5.20
C ILE A 150 9.27 13.06 -3.79
N ASP A 151 10.53 12.68 -3.63
CA ASP A 151 11.12 12.35 -2.32
C ASP A 151 11.10 13.54 -1.37
N THR A 152 11.27 14.77 -1.87
CA THR A 152 11.29 15.98 -1.03
C THR A 152 9.89 16.46 -0.65
N TYR A 153 8.93 16.40 -1.58
CA TYR A 153 7.64 17.10 -1.43
C TYR A 153 6.44 16.17 -1.27
N ALA A 154 6.52 14.90 -1.70
CA ALA A 154 5.42 13.95 -1.58
C ALA A 154 5.63 12.90 -0.47
N LYS A 155 6.85 12.78 0.06
CA LYS A 155 7.21 11.79 1.07
C LYS A 155 6.94 12.31 2.47
N ASP A 156 6.22 11.51 3.23
CA ASP A 156 5.96 11.75 4.66
C ASP A 156 6.57 10.59 5.45
N SER A 157 7.75 10.83 6.03
CA SER A 157 8.50 9.83 6.80
C SER A 157 7.76 9.41 8.05
N ASP A 158 7.03 10.33 8.67
CA ASP A 158 6.38 10.12 9.96
C ASP A 158 5.15 9.24 9.76
N VAL A 159 4.33 9.54 8.75
CA VAL A 159 3.19 8.70 8.34
C VAL A 159 3.66 7.33 7.89
N THR A 160 4.76 7.25 7.14
CA THR A 160 5.33 5.96 6.71
C THR A 160 5.79 5.13 7.91
N THR A 161 6.49 5.76 8.86
CA THR A 161 6.99 5.10 10.07
C THR A 161 5.85 4.63 10.96
N ALA A 162 4.85 5.48 11.22
CA ALA A 162 3.67 5.14 11.99
C ALA A 162 2.88 4.00 11.34
N SER A 163 2.64 4.07 10.03
CA SER A 163 1.96 3.01 9.27
C SER A 163 2.68 1.67 9.37
N ASN A 164 4.01 1.68 9.23
CA ASN A 164 4.84 0.48 9.34
C ASN A 164 4.79 -0.11 10.76
N LYS A 165 4.83 0.75 11.80
CA LYS A 165 4.70 0.33 13.19
C LYS A 165 3.34 -0.33 13.46
N ILE A 166 2.24 0.31 13.07
CA ILE A 166 0.87 -0.23 13.20
C ILE A 166 0.75 -1.59 12.48
N GLN A 167 1.26 -1.68 11.24
CA GLN A 167 1.20 -2.94 10.49
C GLN A 167 2.04 -4.05 11.12
N LYS A 168 3.20 -3.70 11.70
CA LYS A 168 4.07 -4.63 12.44
C LYS A 168 3.37 -5.12 13.70
N GLU A 169 2.85 -4.23 14.54
CA GLU A 169 2.13 -4.59 15.77
C GLU A 169 0.90 -5.46 15.47
N ARG A 170 0.11 -5.12 14.44
CA ARG A 170 -1.01 -5.96 13.99
C ARG A 170 -0.55 -7.34 13.54
N THR A 171 0.62 -7.43 12.89
CA THR A 171 1.19 -8.71 12.47
C THR A 171 1.68 -9.52 13.67
N GLU A 172 2.31 -8.89 14.64
CA GLU A 172 2.78 -9.54 15.88
C GLU A 172 1.61 -10.01 16.74
N GLN A 173 0.56 -9.18 16.88
CA GLN A 173 -0.71 -9.58 17.50
C GLN A 173 -1.38 -10.71 16.74
N ASP A 174 -1.43 -10.64 15.41
CA ASP A 174 -1.91 -11.75 14.58
C ASP A 174 -1.10 -13.01 14.90
N VAL A 175 0.23 -12.97 14.94
CA VAL A 175 1.07 -14.15 15.22
C VAL A 175 0.85 -14.68 16.64
N ALA A 176 0.79 -13.81 17.64
CA ALA A 176 0.56 -14.16 19.04
C ALA A 176 -0.85 -14.74 19.27
N ASN A 177 -1.86 -14.19 18.60
CA ASN A 177 -3.25 -14.62 18.71
C ASN A 177 -3.63 -15.73 17.71
N ASN A 178 -2.77 -16.06 16.73
CA ASN A 178 -3.02 -17.12 15.76
C ASN A 178 -2.75 -18.50 16.38
N TRP A 179 -3.66 -18.91 17.24
CA TRP A 179 -4.09 -20.30 17.23
C TRP A 179 -4.96 -20.52 16.00
N LEU A 180 -4.32 -20.67 14.83
CA LEU A 180 -5.05 -21.05 13.64
C LEU A 180 -5.56 -22.48 13.83
N LYS A 181 -6.79 -22.63 14.33
CA LYS A 181 -7.50 -23.92 14.31
C LYS A 181 -7.80 -24.25 12.86
N ILE A 182 -6.98 -25.12 12.28
CA ILE A 182 -7.18 -25.60 10.91
C ILE A 182 -8.51 -26.35 10.89
N PRO A 183 -9.50 -25.94 10.07
CA PRO A 183 -10.75 -26.68 10.00
C PRO A 183 -10.48 -28.13 9.62
N SER A 184 -11.17 -29.09 10.24
CA SER A 184 -10.97 -30.52 9.97
C SER A 184 -11.06 -30.85 8.48
N TYR A 185 -11.89 -30.12 7.73
CA TYR A 185 -12.03 -30.25 6.28
C TYR A 185 -10.75 -29.93 5.49
N PHE A 186 -9.90 -29.04 6.00
CA PHE A 186 -8.60 -28.67 5.42
C PHE A 186 -7.42 -29.24 6.22
N SER A 187 -7.63 -30.29 7.01
CA SER A 187 -6.54 -31.01 7.66
C SER A 187 -5.59 -31.62 6.63
N LEU A 188 -4.35 -31.87 7.05
CA LEU A 188 -3.32 -32.41 6.16
C LEU A 188 -3.75 -33.75 5.55
N GLU A 189 -4.25 -34.66 6.39
CA GLU A 189 -4.68 -36.00 5.98
C GLU A 189 -5.83 -35.95 4.98
N LYS A 190 -6.90 -35.21 5.27
CA LYS A 190 -8.04 -35.09 4.35
C LYS A 190 -7.63 -34.42 3.04
N GLY A 191 -6.78 -33.40 3.09
CA GLY A 191 -6.23 -32.75 1.91
C GLY A 191 -5.43 -33.71 1.04
N LEU A 192 -4.49 -34.46 1.62
CA LEU A 192 -3.70 -35.46 0.90
C LEU A 192 -4.59 -36.57 0.30
N LYS A 193 -5.55 -37.08 1.06
CA LYS A 193 -6.49 -38.11 0.58
C LYS A 193 -7.30 -37.63 -0.62
N ARG A 194 -7.79 -36.37 -0.59
CA ARG A 194 -8.47 -35.77 -1.74
C ARG A 194 -7.53 -35.65 -2.93
N ILE A 195 -6.34 -35.08 -2.73
CA ILE A 195 -5.33 -34.91 -3.79
C ILE A 195 -4.99 -36.24 -4.45
N GLN A 196 -4.80 -37.32 -3.67
CA GLN A 196 -4.49 -38.66 -4.19
C GLN A 196 -5.62 -39.23 -5.03
N ASN A 197 -6.87 -38.97 -4.64
CA ASN A 197 -8.07 -39.50 -5.30
C ASN A 197 -8.62 -38.60 -6.42
N ILE A 198 -7.94 -37.51 -6.79
CA ILE A 198 -8.36 -36.65 -7.90
C ILE A 198 -8.38 -37.49 -9.19
N ASN A 199 -9.55 -37.51 -9.83
CA ASN A 199 -9.71 -38.06 -11.17
C ASN A 199 -9.67 -36.94 -12.22
N THR A 200 -8.57 -36.87 -12.97
CA THR A 200 -8.35 -35.84 -14.00
C THR A 200 -9.16 -36.06 -15.28
N THR A 201 -9.92 -37.16 -15.41
CA THR A 201 -10.82 -37.35 -16.57
C THR A 201 -12.07 -36.48 -16.49
N ASN A 202 -12.45 -36.07 -15.28
CA ASN A 202 -13.63 -35.24 -15.04
C ASN A 202 -13.27 -33.75 -15.09
N ASN A 203 -14.29 -32.90 -15.23
CA ASN A 203 -14.09 -31.46 -15.06
C ASN A 203 -13.79 -31.15 -13.59
N PRO A 204 -12.80 -30.29 -13.30
CA PRO A 204 -12.48 -29.92 -11.93
C PRO A 204 -13.59 -29.09 -11.28
N SER A 205 -13.75 -29.30 -9.98
CA SER A 205 -14.61 -28.52 -9.10
C SER A 205 -13.84 -27.38 -8.40
N LEU A 206 -14.57 -26.49 -7.70
CA LEU A 206 -13.95 -25.50 -6.81
C LEU A 206 -13.16 -26.15 -5.66
N GLN A 207 -13.54 -27.37 -5.26
CA GLN A 207 -12.80 -28.15 -4.27
C GLN A 207 -11.43 -28.57 -4.81
N ASP A 208 -11.39 -29.11 -6.03
CA ASP A 208 -10.13 -29.51 -6.68
C ASP A 208 -9.19 -28.31 -6.84
N LEU A 209 -9.74 -27.15 -7.21
CA LEU A 209 -9.01 -25.90 -7.27
C LEU A 209 -8.42 -25.51 -5.90
N ALA A 210 -9.21 -25.61 -4.83
CA ALA A 210 -8.75 -25.30 -3.48
C ALA A 210 -7.64 -26.26 -3.02
N ASP A 211 -7.81 -27.56 -3.27
CA ASP A 211 -6.82 -28.58 -2.93
C ASP A 211 -5.51 -28.41 -3.70
N ILE A 212 -5.57 -28.07 -4.99
CA ILE A 212 -4.37 -27.80 -5.80
C ILE A 212 -3.68 -26.49 -5.38
N ILE A 213 -4.46 -25.46 -5.01
CA ILE A 213 -3.92 -24.21 -4.42
C ILE A 213 -3.18 -24.49 -3.11
N VAL A 214 -3.73 -25.38 -2.28
CA VAL A 214 -3.13 -25.82 -1.01
C VAL A 214 -1.88 -26.66 -1.30
N MET A 215 -1.99 -27.68 -2.15
CA MET A 215 -0.89 -28.54 -2.56
C MET A 215 0.35 -27.77 -3.02
N LEU A 216 0.17 -26.78 -3.91
CA LEU A 216 1.24 -26.03 -4.55
C LEU A 216 1.72 -24.81 -3.76
N CYS A 217 1.14 -24.57 -2.59
CA CYS A 217 1.45 -23.40 -1.77
C CYS A 217 1.29 -22.06 -2.51
N MET A 218 0.40 -21.95 -3.51
CA MET A 218 0.30 -20.80 -4.43
C MET A 218 -0.89 -19.88 -4.14
N ARG A 219 -0.83 -18.57 -4.41
CA ARG A 219 -2.04 -17.72 -4.25
C ARG A 219 -3.05 -18.10 -5.34
N PRO A 220 -4.36 -17.94 -5.11
CA PRO A 220 -5.36 -18.14 -6.16
C PRO A 220 -5.04 -17.34 -7.43
N ALA A 221 -4.61 -16.08 -7.26
CA ALA A 221 -4.16 -15.19 -8.35
C ALA A 221 -2.94 -15.65 -9.16
N LYS A 222 -2.30 -16.75 -8.76
CA LYS A 222 -1.13 -17.31 -9.46
C LYS A 222 -1.48 -18.59 -10.24
N VAL A 223 -2.71 -19.10 -10.15
CA VAL A 223 -3.10 -20.37 -10.80
C VAL A 223 -2.79 -20.32 -12.30
N SER A 224 -3.13 -19.21 -12.98
CA SER A 224 -2.97 -19.08 -14.43
C SER A 224 -1.53 -18.87 -14.91
N SER A 225 -0.65 -18.35 -14.04
CA SER A 225 0.72 -17.95 -14.41
C SER A 225 1.80 -18.89 -13.91
N LEU A 226 1.53 -19.66 -12.85
CA LEU A 226 2.49 -20.58 -12.28
C LEU A 226 2.86 -21.69 -13.27
N GLN A 227 4.15 -21.99 -13.37
CA GLN A 227 4.65 -23.14 -14.11
C GLN A 227 5.55 -23.98 -13.21
N ILE A 228 5.61 -25.29 -13.47
CA ILE A 228 6.48 -26.25 -12.81
C ILE A 228 7.30 -26.90 -13.91
N ASN A 229 8.61 -26.66 -13.90
CA ASN A 229 9.51 -27.11 -14.95
C ASN A 229 10.68 -27.89 -14.35
N TYR A 230 11.13 -28.91 -15.07
CA TYR A 230 12.38 -29.60 -14.79
C TYR A 230 13.54 -28.77 -15.32
N TYR A 231 14.62 -28.68 -14.54
CA TYR A 231 15.84 -28.01 -14.93
C TYR A 231 17.00 -28.97 -14.79
N GLU A 232 17.56 -29.36 -15.93
CA GLU A 232 18.83 -30.05 -16.00
C GLU A 232 19.94 -29.00 -15.93
N VAL A 233 20.85 -29.14 -14.98
CA VAL A 233 21.94 -28.19 -14.80
C VAL A 233 23.24 -28.83 -15.23
N ASP A 234 23.94 -28.11 -16.11
CA ASP A 234 25.34 -28.36 -16.37
C ASP A 234 26.13 -28.02 -15.09
N LEU A 235 26.56 -29.07 -14.39
CA LEU A 235 27.30 -28.95 -13.13
C LEU A 235 28.67 -28.28 -13.31
N SER A 236 29.16 -28.13 -14.55
CA SER A 236 30.40 -27.40 -14.84
C SER A 236 30.22 -25.88 -14.81
N ASN A 237 28.99 -25.39 -14.99
CA ASN A 237 28.66 -23.96 -14.93
C ASN A 237 27.21 -23.71 -14.46
N PRO A 238 26.91 -23.97 -13.18
CA PRO A 238 25.57 -23.78 -12.66
C PRO A 238 25.18 -22.29 -12.65
N SER A 239 23.97 -21.99 -13.12
CA SER A 239 23.41 -20.65 -13.02
C SER A 239 23.34 -20.18 -11.56
N ALA A 240 23.58 -18.89 -11.30
CA ALA A 240 23.61 -18.33 -9.94
C ALA A 240 22.32 -18.53 -9.12
N TRP A 241 21.17 -18.74 -9.77
CA TRP A 241 19.88 -19.02 -9.12
C TRP A 241 19.68 -20.50 -8.76
N TYR A 242 20.46 -21.41 -9.36
CA TYR A 242 20.33 -22.84 -9.15
C TYR A 242 20.76 -23.23 -7.74
N LYS A 243 20.03 -24.18 -7.15
CA LYS A 243 20.36 -24.77 -5.86
C LYS A 243 20.58 -26.26 -6.00
N ASN A 244 21.73 -26.70 -5.51
CA ASN A 244 22.06 -28.11 -5.45
C ASN A 244 21.01 -28.88 -4.63
N GLY A 245 20.67 -30.09 -5.06
CA GLY A 245 19.62 -30.93 -4.46
C GLY A 245 18.19 -30.65 -4.96
N TYR A 246 17.99 -29.72 -5.91
CA TYR A 246 16.71 -29.50 -6.57
C TYR A 246 16.83 -29.64 -8.09
N SER A 247 15.93 -30.40 -8.70
CA SER A 247 15.83 -30.59 -10.16
C SER A 247 14.53 -30.03 -10.75
N TRP A 248 13.58 -29.62 -9.91
CA TRP A 248 12.30 -29.03 -10.31
C TRP A 248 12.15 -27.64 -9.70
N TYR A 249 11.69 -26.70 -10.52
CA TYR A 249 11.55 -25.29 -10.13
C TYR A 249 10.21 -24.73 -10.62
N CYS A 250 9.81 -23.62 -10.02
CA CYS A 250 8.65 -22.84 -10.43
C CYS A 250 9.00 -21.44 -10.90
N THR A 251 8.25 -21.00 -11.91
CA THR A 251 8.30 -19.66 -12.49
C THR A 251 6.90 -19.05 -12.52
N GLY A 252 6.76 -17.81 -13.01
CA GLY A 252 5.46 -17.16 -13.18
C GLY A 252 4.78 -16.70 -11.87
N TYR A 253 5.58 -16.47 -10.82
CA TYR A 253 5.07 -16.02 -9.53
C TYR A 253 5.04 -14.48 -9.44
N ALA A 254 3.91 -13.93 -8.97
CA ALA A 254 3.73 -12.47 -8.85
C ALA A 254 4.39 -11.83 -7.60
N LYS A 255 4.49 -10.49 -7.63
CA LYS A 255 5.02 -9.54 -6.61
C LYS A 255 6.55 -9.36 -6.56
N ASN A 256 7.27 -9.70 -7.63
CA ASN A 256 8.65 -9.27 -7.74
C ASN A 256 8.74 -7.76 -8.04
N LYS A 257 9.85 -7.15 -7.64
CA LYS A 257 10.14 -5.73 -7.85
C LYS A 257 11.43 -5.60 -8.67
N GLY A 258 11.59 -4.46 -9.35
CA GLY A 258 12.76 -4.16 -10.17
C GLY A 258 12.90 -5.12 -11.35
N GLU A 259 14.14 -5.44 -11.71
CA GLU A 259 14.51 -6.33 -12.83
C GLU A 259 13.84 -7.72 -12.76
N ASN A 260 13.54 -8.20 -11.56
CA ASN A 260 12.89 -9.48 -11.32
C ASN A 260 11.38 -9.48 -11.58
N LYS A 261 10.78 -8.31 -11.85
CA LYS A 261 9.35 -8.17 -12.15
C LYS A 261 9.00 -8.82 -13.49
N ASP A 262 9.84 -8.56 -14.50
CA ASP A 262 9.58 -8.99 -15.87
C ASP A 262 10.25 -10.35 -16.15
N ASN A 263 11.40 -10.62 -15.51
CA ASN A 263 12.09 -11.91 -15.59
C ASN A 263 12.31 -12.51 -14.18
N PRO A 264 11.29 -13.16 -13.60
CA PRO A 264 11.40 -13.78 -12.28
C PRO A 264 12.34 -15.00 -12.28
N GLU A 265 13.40 -14.96 -11.46
CA GLU A 265 14.29 -16.11 -11.22
C GLU A 265 13.54 -17.40 -10.83
N PRO A 266 13.83 -18.57 -11.42
CA PRO A 266 13.19 -19.82 -11.00
C PRO A 266 13.40 -20.12 -9.50
N HIS A 267 12.35 -20.57 -8.82
CA HIS A 267 12.43 -20.94 -7.39
C HIS A 267 12.28 -22.45 -7.21
N PRO A 268 13.04 -23.08 -6.30
CA PRO A 268 12.91 -24.52 -6.04
C PRO A 268 11.47 -24.94 -5.77
N PHE A 269 11.09 -26.09 -6.33
CA PHE A 269 9.76 -26.64 -6.17
C PHE A 269 9.62 -27.39 -4.84
N LEU A 270 8.56 -27.06 -4.08
CA LEU A 270 8.17 -27.76 -2.86
C LEU A 270 6.64 -27.73 -2.75
N SER A 271 6.01 -28.89 -2.61
CA SER A 271 4.54 -29.07 -2.54
C SER A 271 4.15 -30.24 -1.65
N MET A 272 2.86 -30.34 -1.30
CA MET A 272 2.35 -31.50 -0.56
C MET A 272 2.39 -32.79 -1.39
N GLU A 273 2.13 -32.70 -2.70
CA GLU A 273 2.38 -33.80 -3.63
C GLU A 273 3.89 -33.93 -3.84
N LYS A 274 4.46 -35.10 -3.54
CA LYS A 274 5.90 -35.34 -3.63
C LYS A 274 6.34 -35.63 -5.06
N ASN A 275 5.47 -36.17 -5.90
CA ASN A 275 5.77 -36.39 -7.31
C ASN A 275 5.60 -35.07 -8.11
N PRO A 276 6.69 -34.44 -8.58
CA PRO A 276 6.62 -33.16 -9.26
C PRO A 276 5.91 -33.24 -10.62
N GLU A 277 5.99 -34.38 -11.31
CA GLU A 277 5.29 -34.59 -12.58
C GLU A 277 3.78 -34.65 -12.37
N ARG A 278 3.34 -35.38 -11.33
CA ARG A 278 1.93 -35.43 -10.94
C ARG A 278 1.42 -34.06 -10.53
N ALA A 279 2.20 -33.32 -9.73
CA ALA A 279 1.84 -31.97 -9.32
C ALA A 279 1.73 -31.00 -10.53
N ARG A 280 2.63 -31.14 -11.51
CA ARG A 280 2.58 -30.41 -12.78
C ARG A 280 1.33 -30.77 -13.59
N ALA A 281 1.01 -32.05 -13.72
CA ALA A 281 -0.17 -32.52 -14.44
C ALA A 281 -1.47 -31.96 -13.82
N LEU A 282 -1.60 -32.01 -12.50
CA LEU A 282 -2.74 -31.44 -11.77
C LEU A 282 -2.86 -29.93 -11.96
N LEU A 283 -1.74 -29.19 -11.94
CA LEU A 283 -1.73 -27.75 -12.22
C LEU A 283 -2.25 -27.45 -13.63
N ILE A 284 -1.73 -28.15 -14.64
CA ILE A 284 -2.12 -27.97 -16.04
C ILE A 284 -3.61 -28.31 -16.21
N TRP A 285 -4.09 -29.39 -15.60
CA TRP A 285 -5.50 -29.77 -15.65
C TRP A 285 -6.45 -28.65 -15.15
N ILE A 286 -6.12 -28.01 -14.03
CA ILE A 286 -6.88 -26.84 -13.55
C ILE A 286 -6.77 -25.65 -14.51
N GLN A 287 -5.57 -25.35 -15.00
CA GLN A 287 -5.34 -24.23 -15.92
C GLN A 287 -6.14 -24.39 -17.21
N GLU A 288 -6.14 -25.58 -17.81
CA GLU A 288 -6.89 -25.87 -19.03
C GLU A 288 -8.40 -25.82 -18.79
N ALA A 289 -8.89 -26.29 -17.64
CA ALA A 289 -10.31 -26.14 -17.31
C ALA A 289 -10.74 -24.68 -17.15
N ILE A 290 -9.89 -23.83 -16.56
CA ILE A 290 -10.14 -22.39 -16.47
C ILE A 290 -10.14 -21.74 -17.85
N LYS A 291 -9.14 -22.04 -18.69
CA LYS A 291 -9.06 -21.54 -20.07
C LYS A 291 -10.28 -21.95 -20.89
N ALA A 292 -10.73 -23.20 -20.73
CA ALA A 292 -11.93 -23.74 -21.36
C ALA A 292 -13.24 -23.24 -20.74
N LYS A 293 -13.19 -22.34 -19.74
CA LYS A 293 -14.34 -21.83 -18.98
C LYS A 293 -15.20 -22.92 -18.31
N LYS A 294 -14.63 -24.09 -18.08
CA LYS A 294 -15.28 -25.21 -17.36
C LYS A 294 -15.16 -25.06 -15.84
N LEU A 295 -14.25 -24.21 -15.39
CA LEU A 295 -14.04 -23.84 -13.99
C LEU A 295 -13.86 -22.31 -13.92
N SER A 296 -14.56 -21.65 -13.00
CA SER A 296 -14.40 -20.20 -12.81
C SER A 296 -12.99 -19.88 -12.31
N ASP A 297 -12.35 -18.86 -12.90
CA ASP A 297 -11.09 -18.35 -12.37
C ASP A 297 -11.31 -17.79 -10.95
N SER A 298 -10.45 -18.22 -10.03
CA SER A 298 -10.45 -17.78 -8.63
C SER A 298 -10.22 -16.27 -8.41
N THR A 299 -9.75 -15.57 -9.43
CA THR A 299 -9.19 -14.22 -9.32
C THR A 299 -9.78 -13.24 -10.31
N PHE A 300 -10.13 -13.66 -11.51
CA PHE A 300 -10.64 -12.78 -12.56
C PHE A 300 -12.03 -13.23 -13.04
N SER A 301 -12.92 -12.27 -13.32
CA SER A 301 -14.14 -12.55 -14.06
C SER A 301 -13.84 -12.68 -15.55
N GLU A 302 -14.84 -13.15 -16.31
CA GLU A 302 -14.77 -13.22 -17.78
C GLU A 302 -14.43 -11.87 -18.43
N ASN A 303 -14.75 -10.76 -17.77
CA ASN A 303 -14.48 -9.41 -18.25
C ASN A 303 -13.07 -8.90 -17.88
N GLY A 304 -12.17 -9.78 -17.41
CA GLY A 304 -10.81 -9.45 -16.97
C GLY A 304 -10.73 -8.63 -15.68
N LYS A 305 -11.88 -8.34 -15.04
CA LYS A 305 -11.92 -7.63 -13.76
C LYS A 305 -11.63 -8.60 -12.63
N ARG A 306 -10.89 -8.13 -11.61
CA ARG A 306 -10.60 -8.95 -10.44
C ARG A 306 -11.90 -9.31 -9.72
N ASN A 307 -12.22 -10.60 -9.65
CA ASN A 307 -13.40 -11.14 -8.98
C ASN A 307 -13.02 -12.40 -8.21
N THR A 308 -12.89 -12.28 -6.89
CA THR A 308 -12.60 -13.42 -5.99
C THR A 308 -13.86 -13.96 -5.32
N ARG A 309 -15.06 -13.51 -5.72
CA ARG A 309 -16.31 -13.76 -5.02
C ARG A 309 -16.65 -15.24 -4.98
N VAL A 310 -16.67 -15.90 -6.14
CA VAL A 310 -17.03 -17.33 -6.28
C VAL A 310 -16.16 -18.21 -5.37
N PHE A 311 -14.84 -18.04 -5.45
CA PHE A 311 -13.91 -18.82 -4.61
C PHE A 311 -14.05 -18.48 -3.12
N SER A 312 -14.32 -17.22 -2.78
CA SER A 312 -14.52 -16.81 -1.38
C SER A 312 -15.83 -17.34 -0.80
N GLU A 313 -16.89 -17.40 -1.61
CA GLU A 313 -18.18 -18.00 -1.24
C GLU A 313 -18.04 -19.49 -0.96
N PHE A 314 -17.26 -20.21 -1.78
CA PHE A 314 -16.92 -21.62 -1.53
C PHE A 314 -16.16 -21.83 -0.20
N LEU A 315 -15.24 -20.93 0.16
CA LEU A 315 -14.46 -21.05 1.39
C LEU A 315 -15.24 -20.66 2.66
N LYS A 316 -16.31 -19.88 2.53
CA LYS A 316 -17.07 -19.30 3.64
C LYS A 316 -17.68 -20.34 4.59
N PRO A 317 -18.32 -21.44 4.13
CA PRO A 317 -18.84 -22.49 5.01
C PRO A 317 -17.76 -23.12 5.91
N HIS A 318 -16.52 -23.15 5.44
CA HIS A 318 -15.38 -23.68 6.19
C HIS A 318 -14.73 -22.65 7.12
N LYS A 319 -15.32 -21.45 7.26
CA LYS A 319 -14.84 -20.36 8.11
C LYS A 319 -13.39 -19.93 7.80
N ILE A 320 -12.95 -20.07 6.53
CA ILE A 320 -11.62 -19.65 6.10
C ILE A 320 -11.68 -18.64 4.97
N THR A 321 -10.61 -17.84 4.88
CA THR A 321 -10.38 -16.89 3.79
C THR A 321 -9.23 -17.37 2.91
N PRO A 322 -9.09 -16.86 1.67
CA PRO A 322 -7.91 -17.15 0.85
C PRO A 322 -6.56 -16.82 1.54
N LYS A 323 -6.54 -15.83 2.45
CA LYS A 323 -5.35 -15.49 3.27
C LYS A 323 -5.04 -16.60 4.26
N ILE A 324 -6.06 -17.15 4.94
CA ILE A 324 -5.92 -18.27 5.88
C ILE A 324 -5.51 -19.55 5.14
N LEU A 325 -6.09 -19.81 3.97
CA LEU A 325 -5.70 -20.95 3.12
C LEU A 325 -4.20 -20.91 2.78
N ARG A 326 -3.61 -19.71 2.64
CA ARG A 326 -2.16 -19.52 2.47
C ARG A 326 -1.32 -19.88 3.69
N LYS A 327 -1.88 -19.73 4.89
CA LYS A 327 -1.22 -20.14 6.13
C LYS A 327 -1.28 -21.66 6.32
N ILE A 328 -2.47 -22.25 6.15
CA ILE A 328 -2.71 -23.70 6.25
C ILE A 328 -1.72 -24.48 5.38
N ARG A 329 -1.63 -24.12 4.10
CA ARG A 329 -0.76 -24.82 3.15
C ARG A 329 0.73 -24.75 3.48
N SER A 330 1.20 -23.64 4.05
CA SER A 330 2.61 -23.46 4.43
C SER A 330 2.98 -24.46 5.52
N LYS A 331 2.08 -24.60 6.51
CA LYS A 331 2.20 -25.59 7.59
C LYS A 331 2.19 -27.02 7.03
N HIS A 332 1.28 -27.32 6.12
CA HIS A 332 1.18 -28.64 5.49
C HIS A 332 2.45 -29.01 4.71
N ALA A 333 2.99 -28.10 3.91
CA ALA A 333 4.25 -28.35 3.20
C ALA A 333 5.41 -28.62 4.16
N CYS A 334 5.53 -27.82 5.24
CA CYS A 334 6.54 -28.05 6.26
C CYS A 334 6.39 -29.41 6.96
N ARG A 335 5.16 -29.86 7.24
CA ARG A 335 4.92 -31.17 7.85
C ARG A 335 5.25 -32.33 6.91
N VAL A 336 4.98 -32.18 5.61
CA VAL A 336 5.29 -33.21 4.61
C VAL A 336 6.80 -33.39 4.41
N HIS A 337 7.58 -32.31 4.57
CA HIS A 337 9.01 -32.26 4.23
C HIS A 337 9.96 -32.10 5.42
N GLY A 338 9.47 -31.75 6.61
CA GLY A 338 10.31 -31.46 7.78
C GLY A 338 10.99 -32.68 8.40
N GLY A 339 10.47 -33.88 8.14
CA GLY A 339 10.98 -35.11 8.76
C GLY A 339 10.73 -35.16 10.28
N PRO A 340 11.31 -36.15 10.98
CA PRO A 340 11.18 -36.25 12.43
C PRO A 340 12.01 -35.15 13.13
N ASN A 341 11.37 -34.43 14.06
CA ASN A 341 11.98 -33.38 14.90
C ASN A 341 12.71 -32.24 14.12
N PRO A 342 12.02 -31.54 13.21
CA PRO A 342 12.62 -30.46 12.45
C PRO A 342 12.99 -29.28 13.36
N THR A 343 14.17 -28.69 13.15
CA THR A 343 14.54 -27.45 13.82
C THR A 343 13.69 -26.28 13.32
N HIS A 344 13.48 -25.25 14.15
CA HIS A 344 12.75 -24.05 13.74
C HIS A 344 13.37 -23.38 12.49
N GLN A 345 14.69 -23.37 12.38
CA GLN A 345 15.40 -22.83 11.22
C GLN A 345 15.10 -23.64 9.94
N HIS A 346 15.02 -24.96 10.06
CA HIS A 346 14.67 -25.83 8.94
C HIS A 346 13.22 -25.60 8.48
N LEU A 347 12.28 -25.50 9.42
CA LEU A 347 10.88 -25.18 9.11
C LEU A 347 10.70 -23.81 8.44
N ASP A 348 11.46 -22.80 8.89
CA ASP A 348 11.44 -21.48 8.27
C ASP A 348 11.98 -21.51 6.83
N LEU A 349 13.06 -22.27 6.58
CA LEU A 349 13.58 -22.51 5.24
C LEU A 349 12.53 -23.17 4.33
N LEU A 350 11.90 -24.26 4.79
CA LEU A 350 10.85 -24.96 4.05
C LEU A 350 9.66 -24.04 3.76
N ASN A 351 9.21 -23.26 4.75
CA ASN A 351 8.14 -22.28 4.59
C ASN A 351 8.48 -21.24 3.51
N ARG A 352 9.71 -20.72 3.50
CA ARG A 352 10.15 -19.74 2.51
C ARG A 352 10.19 -20.32 1.10
N ILE A 353 10.66 -21.55 0.95
CA ILE A 353 10.68 -22.26 -0.34
C ILE A 353 9.24 -22.50 -0.82
N ALA A 354 8.38 -23.07 0.03
CA ALA A 354 6.98 -23.34 -0.30
C ALA A 354 6.21 -22.06 -0.69
N LEU A 355 6.41 -20.96 0.03
CA LEU A 355 5.75 -19.68 -0.25
C LEU A 355 6.37 -18.89 -1.40
N ARG A 356 7.55 -19.32 -1.88
CA ARG A 356 8.35 -18.71 -2.95
C ARG A 356 8.71 -17.27 -2.61
N HIS A 357 9.24 -17.07 -1.40
CA HIS A 357 9.72 -15.76 -0.93
C HIS A 357 11.22 -15.62 -1.22
N LYS A 358 11.65 -14.44 -1.68
CA LYS A 358 13.08 -14.14 -1.85
C LYS A 358 13.76 -14.12 -0.48
N ILE A 359 14.93 -14.74 -0.37
CA ILE A 359 15.66 -14.95 0.89
C ILE A 359 16.32 -13.65 1.41
N VAL A 360 16.32 -12.58 0.60
CA VAL A 360 17.10 -11.38 0.88
C VAL A 360 16.21 -10.26 1.44
N ARG A 361 16.37 -10.02 2.76
CA ARG A 361 15.86 -8.92 3.60
C ARG A 361 14.37 -8.92 3.99
N LEU A 362 14.17 -8.87 5.32
CA LEU A 362 12.91 -8.88 6.09
C LEU A 362 12.00 -10.07 5.80
N ASP A 363 11.82 -10.89 6.83
CA ASP A 363 11.26 -12.22 6.72
C ASP A 363 9.73 -12.20 6.56
N ALA A 364 9.26 -11.93 5.34
CA ALA A 364 7.85 -12.02 4.98
C ALA A 364 7.26 -13.42 5.23
N GLY A 365 8.11 -14.45 5.44
CA GLY A 365 7.72 -15.77 5.91
C GLY A 365 7.12 -15.76 7.31
N LYS A 366 7.63 -14.90 8.22
CA LYS A 366 7.15 -14.78 9.61
C LYS A 366 5.67 -14.39 9.72
N ASN A 367 5.14 -13.66 8.73
CA ASN A 367 3.70 -13.34 8.65
C ASN A 367 2.80 -14.58 8.51
N TYR A 368 3.40 -15.72 8.19
CA TYR A 368 2.76 -17.01 7.96
C TYR A 368 3.31 -18.11 8.89
N ALA A 369 4.28 -17.81 9.75
CA ALA A 369 4.76 -18.72 10.77
C ALA A 369 3.66 -18.87 11.84
N ILE A 370 3.23 -20.10 12.09
CA ILE A 370 2.19 -20.44 13.07
C ILE A 370 2.81 -21.43 14.06
N GLY A 371 2.43 -21.32 15.34
CA GLY A 371 2.79 -22.31 16.36
C GLY A 371 2.24 -23.70 16.05
N ASP A 372 3.04 -24.74 16.29
CA ASP A 372 2.65 -26.12 16.09
C ASP A 372 1.78 -26.64 17.24
N THR A 373 0.50 -26.26 17.22
CA THR A 373 -0.53 -26.96 18.00
C THR A 373 -1.72 -27.26 17.09
N GLU A 374 -1.89 -28.51 16.70
CA GLU A 374 -3.23 -29.04 16.42
C GLU A 374 -3.61 -29.83 17.67
N SER A 375 -4.50 -29.28 18.50
CA SER A 375 -5.31 -30.15 19.36
C SER A 375 -6.43 -30.70 18.49
N GLU A 376 -6.42 -32.02 18.32
CA GLU A 376 -7.61 -32.74 17.87
C GLU A 376 -8.59 -32.73 19.04
N GLU A 377 -9.61 -31.88 18.97
CA GLU A 377 -10.77 -32.01 19.85
C GLU A 377 -11.99 -32.32 18.98
N SER A 378 -12.47 -33.53 19.22
CA SER A 378 -13.78 -34.08 18.86
C SER A 378 -14.91 -33.08 19.11
N ASP A 379 -15.87 -33.06 18.20
CA ASP A 379 -17.08 -32.24 18.30
C ASP A 379 -17.78 -32.51 19.65
N SER A 380 -17.85 -31.47 20.48
CA SER A 380 -18.78 -31.40 21.61
C SER A 380 -19.21 -29.94 21.72
N GLU A 381 -20.52 -29.71 21.72
CA GLU A 381 -21.15 -28.39 21.78
C GLU A 381 -20.71 -27.62 23.05
N PRO A 382 -20.60 -26.28 23.02
CA PRO A 382 -20.19 -25.54 24.21
C PRO A 382 -21.39 -25.33 25.13
N GLU A 383 -21.38 -26.02 26.27
CA GLU A 383 -22.12 -25.57 27.45
C GLU A 383 -21.48 -24.28 28.00
N THR A 384 -22.35 -23.33 28.28
CA THR A 384 -22.06 -22.06 28.94
C THR A 384 -21.52 -22.28 30.35
N SER A 385 -20.36 -21.70 30.67
CA SER A 385 -20.08 -21.25 32.04
C SER A 385 -19.08 -20.11 32.08
N ASP A 386 -19.38 -19.20 33.00
CA ASP A 386 -18.78 -17.91 33.26
C ASP A 386 -17.39 -17.96 33.90
N SER A 387 -16.71 -16.82 33.80
CA SER A 387 -15.71 -16.28 34.73
C SER A 387 -14.25 -16.78 34.64
N LEU A 388 -13.34 -15.86 34.29
CA LEU A 388 -12.42 -15.18 35.22
C LEU A 388 -11.31 -14.46 34.43
N LYS A 389 -11.30 -13.13 34.53
CA LYS A 389 -10.18 -12.26 34.13
C LYS A 389 -9.02 -12.40 35.14
N PRO A 390 -7.76 -12.46 34.71
CA PRO A 390 -6.65 -12.03 35.53
C PRO A 390 -6.30 -10.56 35.23
N GLN A 391 -6.38 -9.73 36.28
CA GLN A 391 -5.65 -8.46 36.37
C GLN A 391 -4.15 -8.74 36.39
N ILE A 392 -3.34 -7.93 35.68
CA ILE A 392 -1.92 -7.78 36.00
C ILE A 392 -1.60 -6.29 36.10
N GLN A 393 -0.99 -5.96 37.23
CA GLN A 393 -0.60 -4.66 37.76
C GLN A 393 0.32 -3.87 36.83
N ALA A 394 0.04 -2.58 36.77
CA ALA A 394 0.99 -1.55 36.37
C ALA A 394 2.14 -1.46 37.38
N SER A 395 3.37 -1.43 36.89
CA SER A 395 4.53 -0.92 37.62
C SER A 395 5.13 0.22 36.79
N SER A 396 4.86 1.44 37.26
CA SER A 396 5.42 2.69 36.79
C SER A 396 6.88 2.83 37.24
N SER A 397 7.78 3.13 36.32
CA SER A 397 8.97 3.93 36.63
C SER A 397 9.11 4.99 35.54
N PHE A 398 8.45 6.12 35.76
CA PHE A 398 8.76 7.35 35.04
C PHE A 398 10.07 7.89 35.63
N GLN A 399 11.16 7.84 34.86
CA GLN A 399 12.27 8.77 35.05
C GLN A 399 11.97 9.98 34.15
N THR A 400 11.50 11.04 34.80
CA THR A 400 11.45 12.40 34.25
C THR A 400 12.87 12.84 33.89
N ILE A 401 13.19 12.80 32.60
CA ILE A 401 14.29 13.59 32.06
C ILE A 401 13.77 15.03 32.02
N GLU A 402 14.43 15.90 32.80
CA GLU A 402 14.07 17.31 33.02
C GLU A 402 13.98 18.07 31.69
N ILE A 403 12.77 18.59 31.44
CA ILE A 403 12.42 19.45 30.29
C ILE A 403 13.30 20.72 30.25
N ASP A 404 13.86 21.13 31.38
CA ASP A 404 14.72 22.30 31.50
C ASP A 404 16.06 22.14 30.76
N SER A 405 16.55 20.90 30.61
CA SER A 405 17.78 20.61 29.84
C SER A 405 17.59 20.81 28.33
N ILE A 406 16.39 20.48 27.83
CA ILE A 406 16.05 20.62 26.39
C ILE A 406 15.80 22.08 26.03
N LEU A 407 15.23 22.88 26.94
CA LEU A 407 15.01 24.32 26.72
C LEU A 407 16.33 25.10 26.70
N ALA A 408 17.28 24.76 27.58
CA ALA A 408 18.62 25.37 27.58
C ALA A 408 19.41 25.08 26.29
N GLU A 409 19.22 23.90 25.69
CA GLU A 409 19.88 23.50 24.44
C GLU A 409 19.29 24.24 23.22
N ILE A 410 17.98 24.49 23.22
CA ILE A 410 17.29 25.26 22.16
C ILE A 410 17.68 26.75 22.22
N ASP A 411 17.80 27.34 23.41
CA ASP A 411 18.21 28.74 23.56
C ASP A 411 19.68 28.97 23.17
N ALA A 412 20.56 27.99 23.42
CA ALA A 412 21.94 28.02 22.95
C ALA A 412 22.04 27.96 21.41
N MET A 413 21.22 27.13 20.76
CA MET A 413 21.15 27.05 19.29
C MET A 413 20.60 28.32 18.63
N LEU A 414 19.69 29.04 19.30
CA LEU A 414 19.13 30.29 18.78
C LEU A 414 20.09 31.48 18.91
N ALA A 415 20.96 31.49 19.93
CA ALA A 415 22.00 32.51 20.09
C ALA A 415 23.10 32.43 19.02
N GLU A 416 23.37 31.24 18.49
CA GLU A 416 24.40 31.00 17.47
C GLU A 416 23.96 31.41 16.05
N ILE A 417 22.64 31.58 15.84
CA ILE A 417 22.04 32.02 14.56
C ILE A 417 22.00 33.57 14.45
N GLN A 418 22.29 34.29 15.54
CA GLN A 418 22.27 35.77 15.58
C GLN A 418 23.65 36.44 15.62
N LYS A 419 24.74 35.69 15.39
CA LYS A 419 26.05 36.23 14.98
C LYS A 419 26.23 36.04 13.48
#